data_AF-A0A9E1WB12-F1
#
_entry.id   AF-A0A9E1WB12-F1
#
_cell.length_a   1.000
_cell.length_b   1.000
_cell.length_c   1.000
_cell.angle_alpha   90.00
_cell.angle_beta   90.00
_cell.angle_gamma   90.00
#
_symmetry.space_group_name_H-M   'P 1'
#
loop_
_entity.id
_entity.type
_entity.pdbx_description
1 polymer ?
#
loop_
_entity_poly.entity_id
_entity_poly.type
_entity_poly.pdbx_seq_one_letter_code
_entity_poly.pdbx_strand_id
1 'polypeptide(L)'
;QYESGEGSFLRGILRSLVRERRIRDLEAGGIFNLSLLDNGSLVISDPETNYWMALEAFGVDNRQLFVELLERAHQQQRATSATEVSQP
;
A
#
# COMPACT_ATOMS: atom_id res chain seq x y z
N GLN A 1 -14.29 1.93 -9.66
CA GLN A 1 -14.94 2.24 -8.39
C GLN A 1 -14.81 1.01 -7.52
N TYR A 2 -14.33 1.12 -6.29
CA TYR A 2 -14.31 -0.01 -5.35
C TYR A 2 -15.74 -0.21 -4.83
N GLU A 3 -16.21 -1.46 -4.75
CA GLU A 3 -17.50 -1.75 -4.14
C GLU A 3 -17.54 -1.24 -2.69
N SER A 4 -18.75 -0.97 -2.19
CA SER A 4 -19.00 -0.33 -0.89
C SER A 4 -18.26 -1.00 0.29
N GLY A 5 -17.89 -2.29 0.17
CA GLY A 5 -17.08 -3.04 1.13
C GLY A 5 -15.56 -2.84 0.98
N GLU A 6 -14.99 -3.14 -0.19
CA GLU A 6 -13.53 -3.09 -0.46
C GLU A 6 -12.93 -1.68 -0.27
N GLY A 7 -13.66 -0.66 -0.75
CA GLY A 7 -13.24 0.73 -0.61
C GLY A 7 -13.27 1.21 0.85
N SER A 8 -14.04 0.57 1.71
CA SER A 8 -14.09 0.88 3.15
C SER A 8 -12.90 0.28 3.90
N PHE A 9 -12.44 -0.90 3.45
CA PHE A 9 -11.34 -1.64 4.04
C PHE A 9 -9.98 -0.96 3.81
N LEU A 10 -9.65 -0.66 2.55
CA LEU A 10 -8.42 0.08 2.21
C LEU A 10 -8.33 1.40 2.98
N ARG A 11 -9.45 2.14 3.07
CA ARG A 11 -9.52 3.36 3.87
C ARG A 11 -9.32 3.09 5.36
N GLY A 12 -9.77 1.94 5.88
CA GLY A 12 -9.52 1.52 7.26
C GLY A 12 -8.02 1.37 7.55
N ILE A 13 -7.32 0.62 6.71
CA ILE A 13 -5.86 0.43 6.83
C ILE A 13 -5.11 1.75 6.76
N LEU A 14 -5.41 2.58 5.74
CA LEU A 14 -4.76 3.88 5.59
C LEU A 14 -5.04 4.82 6.76
N ARG A 15 -6.26 4.79 7.33
CA ARG A 15 -6.57 5.56 8.54
C ARG A 15 -5.75 5.10 9.75
N SER A 16 -5.47 3.81 9.90
CA SER A 16 -4.60 3.31 10.97
C SER A 16 -3.18 3.84 10.82
N LEU A 17 -2.59 3.79 9.63
CA LEU A 17 -1.24 4.32 9.36
C LEU A 17 -1.16 5.83 9.61
N VAL A 18 -2.13 6.60 9.09
CA VAL A 18 -2.19 8.05 9.31
C VAL A 18 -2.40 8.39 10.78
N ARG A 19 -3.19 7.60 11.51
CA ARG A 19 -3.35 7.76 12.96
C ARG A 19 -2.02 7.53 13.68
N GLU A 20 -1.26 6.52 13.30
CA GLU A 20 0.06 6.23 13.87
C GLU A 20 1.08 7.34 13.65
N ARG A 21 1.01 8.05 12.51
CA ARG A 21 1.79 9.28 12.27
C ARG A 21 1.37 10.41 13.19
N ARG A 22 0.07 10.66 13.29
CA ARG A 22 -0.49 11.73 14.16
C ARG A 22 -0.15 11.54 15.63
N ILE A 23 -0.15 10.30 16.13
CA ILE A 23 0.22 10.00 17.52
C ILE A 23 1.70 10.32 17.80
N ARG A 24 2.54 10.33 16.77
CA ARG A 24 3.97 10.64 16.84
C ARG A 24 4.30 12.07 16.39
N ASP A 25 3.29 12.94 16.27
CA ASP A 25 3.43 14.32 15.75
C ASP A 25 4.09 14.42 14.36
N LEU A 26 3.86 13.41 13.51
CA LEU A 26 4.33 13.39 12.12
C LEU A 26 3.23 13.85 11.16
N GLU A 27 3.66 14.39 10.01
CA GLU A 27 2.77 14.79 8.93
C GLU A 27 1.95 13.62 8.38
N ALA A 28 0.68 13.88 8.05
CA ALA A 28 -0.23 12.83 7.57
C ALA A 28 0.07 12.36 6.13
N GLY A 29 0.74 13.20 5.33
CA GLY A 29 1.10 12.91 3.94
C GLY A 29 2.39 12.10 3.83
N GLY A 30 2.71 11.60 2.64
CA GLY A 30 3.93 10.82 2.35
C GLY A 30 3.62 9.46 1.75
N ILE A 31 4.64 8.61 1.68
CA ILE A 31 4.57 7.29 1.04
C ILE A 31 4.27 6.22 2.10
N PHE A 32 3.50 5.20 1.72
CA PHE A 32 3.40 3.94 2.43
C PHE A 32 3.92 2.83 1.51
N ASN A 33 4.59 1.84 2.09
CA ASN A 33 5.19 0.73 1.35
C ASN A 33 4.24 -0.46 1.40
N LEU A 34 4.00 -1.06 0.24
CA LEU A 34 3.32 -2.34 0.11
C LEU A 34 4.32 -3.37 -0.39
N SER A 35 4.47 -4.48 0.32
CA SER A 35 5.49 -5.49 0.02
C SER A 35 4.89 -6.89 0.05
N LEU A 36 5.24 -7.70 -0.94
CA LEU A 36 5.04 -9.14 -0.93
C LEU A 36 6.33 -9.79 -0.41
N LEU A 37 6.24 -10.48 0.73
CA LEU A 37 7.35 -11.20 1.35
C LEU A 37 7.53 -12.58 0.69
N ASP A 38 8.69 -13.20 0.89
CA ASP A 38 9.05 -14.50 0.30
C ASP A 38 8.09 -15.64 0.67
N ASN A 39 7.46 -15.54 1.84
CA ASN A 39 6.45 -16.51 2.31
C ASN A 39 5.05 -16.26 1.71
N GLY A 40 4.91 -15.30 0.78
CA GLY A 40 3.65 -14.92 0.16
C GLY A 40 2.82 -13.93 0.98
N SER A 41 3.34 -13.45 2.11
CA SER A 41 2.63 -12.47 2.93
C SER A 41 2.66 -11.07 2.32
N LEU A 42 1.52 -10.39 2.33
CA LEU A 42 1.40 -8.99 1.98
C LEU A 42 1.46 -8.13 3.22
N VAL A 43 2.41 -7.19 3.25
CA VAL A 43 2.61 -6.25 4.35
C VAL A 43 2.47 -4.83 3.83
N ILE A 44 1.72 -4.01 4.57
CA ILE A 44 1.79 -2.56 4.41
C ILE A 44 2.57 -1.95 5.58
N SER A 45 3.48 -1.04 5.29
CA SER A 45 4.30 -0.37 6.28
C SER A 45 4.46 1.12 6.02
N ASP A 46 4.80 1.83 7.09
CA ASP A 46 5.11 3.25 7.06
C ASP A 46 6.58 3.46 7.44
N PRO A 47 7.44 3.94 6.51
CA PRO A 47 8.86 4.15 6.78
C PRO A 47 9.13 5.25 7.81
N GLU A 48 8.21 6.21 7.97
CA GLU A 48 8.37 7.33 8.92
C GLU A 48 8.16 6.88 10.38
N THR A 49 7.38 5.81 10.57
CA THR A 49 7.02 5.31 11.92
C THR A 49 7.57 3.92 12.22
N ASN A 50 8.07 3.22 11.21
CA ASN A 50 8.37 1.77 11.24
C ASN A 50 7.17 0.90 11.64
N TYR A 51 5.95 1.45 11.62
CA TYR A 51 4.73 0.68 11.87
C TYR A 51 4.39 -0.16 10.64
N TRP A 52 3.93 -1.39 10.87
CA TRP A 52 3.58 -2.32 9.81
C TRP A 52 2.40 -3.20 10.21
N MET A 53 1.66 -3.67 9.21
CA MET A 53 0.55 -4.59 9.39
C MET A 53 0.58 -5.67 8.31
N ALA A 54 0.43 -6.91 8.74
CA ALA A 54 0.22 -8.06 7.86
C ALA A 54 -1.23 -8.07 7.36
N LEU A 55 -1.43 -8.22 6.05
CA LEU A 55 -2.76 -8.13 5.42
C LEU A 55 -3.51 -9.47 5.40
N GLU A 56 -2.90 -10.54 5.91
CA GLU A 56 -3.44 -11.91 5.91
C GLU A 56 -4.66 -12.06 6.80
N ALA A 57 -4.71 -11.30 7.89
CA ALA A 57 -5.77 -11.35 8.90
C ALA A 57 -7.15 -10.93 8.36
N PHE A 58 -7.21 -10.35 7.15
CA PHE A 58 -8.41 -9.69 6.62
C PHE A 58 -9.18 -10.51 5.57
N GLY A 59 -8.78 -11.76 5.31
CA GLY A 59 -9.48 -12.67 4.40
C GLY A 59 -8.97 -12.65 2.95
N VAL A 60 -9.40 -13.64 2.15
CA VAL A 60 -8.89 -13.88 0.77
C VAL A 60 -9.25 -12.73 -0.17
N ASP A 61 -10.50 -12.30 -0.18
CA ASP A 61 -11.01 -11.28 -1.12
C ASP A 61 -10.29 -9.92 -0.93
N ASN A 62 -10.11 -9.53 0.33
CA ASN A 62 -9.39 -8.32 0.70
C ASN A 62 -7.91 -8.36 0.32
N ARG A 63 -7.27 -9.55 0.29
CA ARG A 63 -5.89 -9.67 -0.18
C ARG A 63 -5.77 -9.44 -1.68
N GLN A 64 -6.72 -9.94 -2.47
CA GLN A 64 -6.68 -9.81 -3.93
C GLN A 64 -6.63 -8.34 -4.36
N LEU A 65 -7.38 -7.47 -3.68
CA LEU A 65 -7.34 -6.02 -3.89
C LEU A 65 -5.92 -5.42 -3.76
N PHE A 66 -5.13 -5.88 -2.78
CA PHE A 66 -3.77 -5.40 -2.56
C PHE A 66 -2.77 -5.99 -3.56
N VAL A 67 -2.98 -7.24 -3.99
CA VAL A 67 -2.21 -7.84 -5.10
C VAL A 67 -2.39 -7.00 -6.36
N GLU A 68 -3.64 -6.69 -6.73
CA GLU A 68 -3.93 -5.86 -7.91
C GLU A 68 -3.34 -4.45 -7.81
N LEU A 69 -3.38 -3.85 -6.61
CA LEU A 69 -2.78 -2.54 -6.37
C LEU A 69 -1.25 -2.59 -6.56
N LEU A 70 -0.59 -3.63 -6.05
CA LEU A 70 0.85 -3.83 -6.19
C LEU A 70 1.25 -4.04 -7.66
N GLU A 71 0.51 -4.87 -8.39
CA GLU A 71 0.74 -5.10 -9.81
C GLU A 71 0.61 -3.81 -10.62
N ARG A 72 -0.44 -3.02 -10.37
CA ARG A 72 -0.63 -1.71 -11.02
C ARG A 72 0.51 -0.74 -10.69
N ALA A 73 0.94 -0.68 -9.42
CA ALA A 73 2.07 0.15 -9.02
C ALA A 73 3.37 -0.25 -9.75
N HIS A 74 3.65 -1.55 -9.86
CA HIS A 74 4.80 -2.05 -10.61
C HIS A 74 4.72 -1.79 -12.13
N GLN A 75 3.52 -1.81 -12.70
CA GLN A 75 3.31 -1.45 -14.11
C GLN A 75 3.56 0.05 -14.34
N GLN A 76 3.08 0.90 -13.43
CA GLN A 76 3.31 2.35 -13.50
C GLN A 76 4.79 2.70 -13.36
N GLN A 77 5.52 2.07 -12.43
CA GLN A 77 6.96 2.27 -12.28
C GLN A 77 7.72 1.89 -13.56
N ARG A 78 7.41 0.74 -14.17
CA ARG A 78 8.02 0.30 -15.44
C ARG A 78 7.73 1.27 -16.59
N ALA A 79 6.50 1.79 -16.68
CA ALA A 79 6.13 2.76 -17.71
C ALA A 79 6.86 4.10 -17.55
N THR A 80 7.03 4.57 -16.30
CA THR A 80 7.79 5.80 -16.00
C THR A 80 9.26 5.63 -16.35
N SER A 81 9.89 4.52 -15.95
CA SER A 81 11.30 4.24 -16.28
C SER A 81 11.54 4.08 -17.79
N ALA A 82 10.61 3.50 -18.54
CA ALA A 82 10.72 3.38 -20.00
C ALA A 82 10.61 4.74 -20.72
N THR A 83 9.87 5.68 -20.14
CA THR A 83 9.67 7.03 -20.67
C THR A 83 10.89 7.92 -20.38
N GLU A 84 11.51 7.79 -19.21
CA GLU A 84 12.75 8.50 -18.83
C GLU A 84 13.96 8.05 -19.65
N VAL A 85 14.08 6.76 -19.96
CA VAL A 85 15.20 6.21 -20.76
C VAL A 85 15.14 6.65 -22.24
N SER A 86 14.01 7.20 -22.70
CA SER A 86 13.81 7.61 -24.10
C SER A 86 13.85 9.13 -24.33
N GLN A 87 14.19 9.95 -23.32
CA GLN A 87 14.44 11.38 -23.54
C GLN A 87 15.92 11.63 -23.87
N PRO A 88 16.24 12.30 -25.00
CA PRO A 88 17.60 12.56 -25.46
C PRO A 88 18.34 13.62 -24.63
#